data_AF-A0A6N8JK32-F1
#
_entry.id   AF-A0A6N8JK32-F1
#
_cell.length_a   1.000
_cell.length_b   1.000
_cell.length_c   1.000
_cell.angle_alpha   90.00
_cell.angle_beta   90.00
_cell.angle_gamma   90.00
#
_symmetry.space_group_name_H-M   'P 1'
#
loop_
_entity.id
_entity.type
_entity.pdbx_description
1 polymer ?
#
loop_
_entity_poly.entity_id
_entity_poly.type
_entity_poly.pdbx_seq_one_letter_code
_entity_poly.pdbx_strand_id
1 'polypeptide(L)'
;MDAIYHYDRNKISTLLYSIIQQNSNQQVQEWLQQQKSKLEESNATQRFYGTFTAIPRFTGKNSIPDTTIPGFFIHGYTLDRLARMWWLLQLPTENKDQYIQTIEGLFGAADMNEQIALYGALPLLAWPEEWKLRTAEGIRSNIGPVLEAIMLHNPYPAAYLEEAAWNQLVMKAIFTDKPIHLITGLDKRANRKLADTLRDYAHERWAAGRTVNPLLWRLIGPFIDEGSFPDIVRVWHSENSVERDAAALACAASTYAPAQQLVKEISTTTLSWDSVAARIA
;
A
#
# COMPACT_ATOMS: atom_id res chain seq x y z
N MET A 1 18.69 -14.58 -13.90
CA MET A 1 17.78 -15.47 -13.17
C MET A 1 16.84 -14.56 -12.43
N ASP A 2 15.64 -14.35 -12.96
CA ASP A 2 14.61 -13.59 -12.25
C ASP A 2 14.25 -14.41 -11.01
N ALA A 3 14.54 -13.87 -9.84
CA ALA A 3 14.25 -14.56 -8.60
C ALA A 3 12.73 -14.75 -8.51
N ILE A 4 12.29 -15.99 -8.26
CA ILE A 4 10.87 -16.35 -8.14
C ILE A 4 10.19 -15.49 -7.07
N TYR A 5 10.92 -15.09 -6.02
CA TYR A 5 10.50 -14.20 -4.95
C TYR A 5 11.51 -13.07 -4.74
N HIS A 6 11.07 -11.93 -4.18
CA HIS A 6 11.96 -10.84 -3.74
C HIS A 6 12.75 -11.11 -2.47
N TYR A 7 12.34 -12.12 -1.72
CA TYR A 7 12.83 -12.41 -0.39
C TYR A 7 12.97 -13.93 -0.22
N ASP A 8 13.61 -14.33 0.87
CA ASP A 8 13.64 -15.73 1.28
C ASP A 8 12.25 -16.20 1.72
N ARG A 9 11.53 -16.86 0.81
CA ARG A 9 10.18 -17.41 1.02
C ARG A 9 10.08 -18.22 2.30
N ASN A 10 11.07 -19.08 2.56
CA ASN A 10 11.04 -19.99 3.71
C ASN A 10 11.17 -19.19 5.00
N LYS A 11 12.11 -18.24 5.06
CA LYS A 11 12.28 -17.37 6.21
C LYS A 11 11.01 -16.56 6.53
N ILE A 12 10.39 -15.93 5.53
CA ILE A 12 9.15 -15.18 5.73
C ILE A 12 7.99 -16.11 6.11
N SER A 13 7.85 -17.27 5.47
CA SER A 13 6.82 -18.25 5.82
C SER A 13 6.97 -18.73 7.27
N THR A 14 8.20 -18.95 7.76
CA THR A 14 8.47 -19.30 9.15
C THR A 14 8.12 -18.17 10.11
N LEU A 15 8.48 -16.92 9.77
CA LEU A 15 8.16 -15.76 10.60
C LEU A 15 6.64 -15.54 10.71
N LEU A 16 5.91 -15.57 9.59
CA LEU A 16 4.45 -15.46 9.59
C LEU A 16 3.81 -16.57 10.43
N TYR A 17 4.29 -17.81 10.28
CA TYR A 17 3.77 -18.92 11.07
C TYR A 17 4.05 -18.74 12.57
N SER A 18 5.23 -18.24 12.95
CA SER A 18 5.56 -17.99 14.36
C SER A 18 4.62 -16.97 15.01
N ILE A 19 4.24 -15.92 14.27
CA ILE A 19 3.26 -14.93 14.72
C ILE A 19 1.87 -15.58 14.85
N ILE A 20 1.47 -16.42 13.90
CA ILE A 20 0.21 -17.18 13.98
C ILE A 20 0.21 -18.06 15.24
N GLN A 21 1.30 -18.77 15.55
CA GLN A 21 1.40 -19.61 16.74
C GLN A 21 1.26 -18.82 18.04
N GLN A 22 1.89 -17.65 18.14
CA GLN A 22 1.81 -16.79 19.32
C GLN A 22 0.39 -16.22 19.55
N ASN A 23 -0.42 -16.13 18.50
CA ASN A 23 -1.75 -15.51 18.54
C ASN A 23 -2.90 -16.51 18.35
N SER A 24 -2.63 -17.81 18.36
CA SER A 24 -3.63 -18.87 18.14
C SER A 24 -3.53 -20.00 19.16
N ASN A 25 -4.58 -20.82 19.25
CA ASN A 25 -4.58 -22.01 20.10
C ASN A 25 -4.02 -23.25 19.35
N GLN A 26 -3.77 -24.33 20.10
CA GLN A 26 -3.22 -25.57 19.55
C GLN A 26 -4.10 -26.17 18.42
N GLN A 27 -5.42 -26.11 18.54
CA GLN A 27 -6.35 -26.64 17.54
C GLN A 27 -6.19 -25.94 16.18
N VAL A 28 -6.01 -24.63 16.17
CA VAL A 28 -5.75 -23.85 14.95
C VAL A 28 -4.42 -24.26 14.32
N GLN A 29 -3.37 -24.39 15.14
CA GLN A 29 -2.03 -24.76 14.67
C GLN A 29 -2.03 -26.16 14.04
N GLU A 30 -2.64 -27.14 14.71
CA GLU A 30 -2.79 -28.50 14.21
C GLU A 30 -3.59 -28.54 12.89
N TRP A 31 -4.68 -27.78 12.81
CA TRP A 31 -5.48 -27.70 11.60
C TRP A 31 -4.69 -27.13 10.41
N LEU A 32 -3.96 -26.04 10.60
CA LEU A 32 -3.14 -25.42 9.55
C LEU A 32 -2.04 -26.36 9.05
N GLN A 33 -1.33 -27.05 9.96
CA GLN A 33 -0.33 -28.05 9.59
C GLN A 33 -0.95 -29.22 8.84
N GLN A 34 -2.11 -29.70 9.29
CA GLN A 34 -2.83 -30.77 8.60
C GLN A 34 -3.23 -30.37 7.18
N GLN A 35 -3.70 -29.13 6.96
CA GLN A 35 -4.00 -28.66 5.61
C GLN A 35 -2.75 -28.57 4.73
N LYS A 36 -1.62 -28.13 5.31
CA LYS A 36 -0.34 -28.09 4.60
C LYS A 36 0.11 -29.48 4.15
N SER A 37 0.14 -30.49 5.03
CA SER A 37 0.52 -31.85 4.64
C SER A 37 -0.41 -32.43 3.56
N LYS A 38 -1.72 -32.17 3.66
CA LYS A 38 -2.70 -32.61 2.63
C LYS A 38 -2.50 -31.93 1.27
N LEU A 39 -1.99 -30.70 1.25
CA LEU A 39 -1.65 -30.00 0.00
C LEU A 39 -0.46 -30.70 -0.68
N GLU A 40 0.57 -31.03 0.09
CA GLU A 40 1.79 -31.71 -0.39
C GLU A 40 1.51 -33.12 -0.97
N GLU A 41 0.50 -33.83 -0.44
CA GLU A 41 0.12 -35.17 -0.93
C GLU A 41 -0.62 -35.18 -2.26
N SER A 42 -1.42 -34.14 -2.56
CA SER A 42 -2.41 -34.20 -3.65
C SER A 42 -2.34 -33.04 -4.65
N ASN A 43 -1.54 -32.00 -4.40
CA ASN A 43 -1.41 -30.78 -5.22
C ASN A 43 -2.74 -30.29 -5.84
N ALA A 44 -3.84 -30.44 -5.09
CA ALA A 44 -5.17 -30.19 -5.61
C ALA A 44 -5.55 -28.72 -5.44
N THR A 45 -5.62 -27.98 -6.55
CA THR A 45 -6.06 -26.57 -6.60
C THR A 45 -7.40 -26.36 -5.86
N GLN A 46 -8.35 -27.28 -5.99
CA GLN A 46 -9.63 -27.21 -5.29
C GLN A 46 -9.48 -27.24 -3.76
N ARG A 47 -8.54 -28.04 -3.24
CA ARG A 47 -8.24 -28.06 -1.80
C ARG A 47 -7.62 -26.74 -1.37
N PHE A 48 -6.71 -26.19 -2.18
CA PHE A 48 -6.08 -24.91 -1.90
C PHE A 48 -7.11 -23.78 -1.74
N TYR A 49 -8.07 -23.70 -2.66
CA TYR A 49 -9.20 -22.75 -2.59
C TYR A 49 -10.08 -23.01 -1.37
N GLY A 50 -10.50 -24.25 -1.17
CA GLY A 50 -11.35 -24.62 -0.04
C GLY A 50 -10.74 -24.28 1.32
N THR A 51 -9.44 -24.53 1.48
CA THR A 51 -8.70 -24.14 2.70
C THR A 51 -8.65 -22.63 2.86
N PHE A 52 -8.29 -21.89 1.81
CA PHE A 52 -8.18 -20.42 1.87
C PHE A 52 -9.49 -19.76 2.33
N THR A 53 -10.63 -20.24 1.82
CA THR A 53 -11.97 -19.76 2.22
C THR A 53 -12.36 -20.24 3.62
N ALA A 54 -11.93 -21.43 4.04
CA ALA A 54 -12.28 -21.99 5.34
C ALA A 54 -11.50 -21.39 6.53
N ILE A 55 -10.31 -20.81 6.30
CA ILE A 55 -9.40 -20.30 7.36
C ILE A 55 -10.13 -19.51 8.48
N PRO A 56 -10.98 -18.51 8.20
CA PRO A 56 -11.62 -17.72 9.27
C PRO A 56 -12.51 -18.54 10.21
N ARG A 57 -13.04 -19.68 9.76
CA ARG A 57 -13.87 -20.58 10.58
C ARG A 57 -13.07 -21.30 11.66
N PHE A 58 -11.77 -21.43 11.46
CA PHE A 58 -10.86 -22.07 12.39
C PHE A 58 -10.07 -21.04 13.20
N THR A 59 -9.49 -20.03 12.54
CA THR A 59 -8.65 -19.03 13.20
C THR A 59 -9.45 -17.98 13.98
N GLY A 60 -10.68 -17.69 13.57
CA GLY A 60 -11.38 -16.48 13.99
C GLY A 60 -10.72 -15.21 13.43
N LYS A 61 -11.22 -14.04 13.85
CA LYS A 61 -10.82 -12.72 13.33
C LYS A 61 -10.23 -11.80 14.41
N ASN A 62 -9.56 -12.38 15.39
CA ASN A 62 -8.94 -11.60 16.46
C ASN A 62 -7.84 -10.71 15.89
N SER A 63 -7.78 -9.46 16.33
CA SER A 63 -6.69 -8.55 15.99
C SER A 63 -5.37 -9.10 16.50
N ILE A 64 -4.32 -8.97 15.70
CA ILE A 64 -2.95 -9.29 16.10
C ILE A 64 -2.16 -8.00 16.35
N PRO A 65 -1.17 -8.00 17.26
CA PRO A 65 -0.32 -6.84 17.48
C PRO A 65 0.44 -6.45 16.22
N ASP A 66 0.60 -5.14 16.02
CA ASP A 66 1.38 -4.62 14.91
C ASP A 66 2.83 -5.09 15.02
N THR A 67 3.41 -5.47 13.88
CA THR A 67 4.78 -5.96 13.84
C THR A 67 5.40 -5.77 12.46
N THR A 68 6.73 -5.78 12.40
CA THR A 68 7.48 -5.67 11.15
C THR A 68 8.23 -6.96 10.89
N ILE A 69 8.11 -7.48 9.67
CA ILE A 69 8.97 -8.53 9.14
C ILE A 69 9.79 -7.96 7.99
N PRO A 70 10.89 -8.60 7.55
CA PRO A 70 11.73 -8.06 6.49
C PRO A 70 10.93 -7.73 5.23
N GLY A 71 10.91 -6.44 4.84
CA GLY A 71 10.22 -5.96 3.65
C GLY A 71 8.69 -5.90 3.75
N PHE A 72 8.10 -6.11 4.93
CA PHE A 72 6.63 -6.14 5.07
C PHE A 72 6.18 -5.69 6.47
N PHE A 73 5.12 -4.86 6.52
CA PHE A 73 4.56 -4.36 7.77
C PHE A 73 3.17 -4.94 8.00
N ILE A 74 2.97 -5.52 9.20
CA ILE A 74 1.70 -6.07 9.65
C ILE A 74 1.08 -5.03 10.58
N HIS A 75 0.06 -4.33 10.08
CA HIS A 75 -0.59 -3.22 10.80
C HIS A 75 -2.11 -3.34 10.75
N GLY A 76 -2.75 -3.49 11.92
CA GLY A 76 -4.19 -3.67 12.02
C GLY A 76 -4.70 -4.97 11.39
N TYR A 77 -3.89 -6.03 11.43
CA TYR A 77 -4.25 -7.31 10.82
C TYR A 77 -5.08 -8.15 11.80
N THR A 78 -5.88 -9.05 11.23
CA THR A 78 -6.55 -10.12 11.96
C THR A 78 -5.82 -11.44 11.73
N LEU A 79 -6.00 -12.39 12.66
CA LEU A 79 -5.36 -13.70 12.58
C LEU A 79 -5.72 -14.47 11.30
N ASP A 80 -6.98 -14.42 10.85
CA ASP A 80 -7.41 -15.07 9.60
C ASP A 80 -6.73 -14.47 8.37
N ARG A 81 -6.56 -13.14 8.34
CA ARG A 81 -5.85 -12.46 7.26
C ARG A 81 -4.40 -12.95 7.22
N LEU A 82 -3.70 -12.97 8.35
CA LEU A 82 -2.32 -13.43 8.42
C LEU A 82 -2.18 -14.91 8.02
N ALA A 83 -3.10 -15.77 8.49
CA ALA A 83 -3.14 -17.18 8.14
C ALA A 83 -3.40 -17.40 6.64
N ARG A 84 -4.27 -16.61 6.01
CA ARG A 84 -4.46 -16.61 4.55
C ARG A 84 -3.19 -16.24 3.81
N MET A 85 -2.48 -15.20 4.25
CA MET A 85 -1.21 -14.80 3.63
C MET A 85 -0.13 -15.87 3.78
N TRP A 86 -0.02 -16.49 4.95
CA TRP A 86 0.86 -17.65 5.15
C TRP A 86 0.46 -18.85 4.25
N TRP A 87 -0.84 -19.09 4.09
CA TRP A 87 -1.36 -20.16 3.22
C TRP A 87 -0.99 -19.94 1.75
N LEU A 88 -1.04 -18.70 1.26
CA LEU A 88 -0.59 -18.34 -0.09
C LEU A 88 0.88 -18.72 -0.33
N LEU A 89 1.71 -18.62 0.71
CA LEU A 89 3.10 -19.05 0.65
C LEU A 89 3.28 -20.56 0.61
N GLN A 90 2.24 -21.39 0.80
CA GLN A 90 2.36 -22.85 0.68
C GLN A 90 2.10 -23.34 -0.75
N LEU A 91 1.64 -22.46 -1.65
CA LEU A 91 1.38 -22.84 -3.04
C LEU A 91 2.68 -23.24 -3.76
N PRO A 92 2.74 -24.41 -4.44
CA PRO A 92 3.92 -24.85 -5.18
C PRO A 92 4.25 -23.91 -6.36
N THR A 93 5.54 -23.71 -6.66
CA THR A 93 6.03 -22.71 -7.64
C THR A 93 6.74 -23.31 -8.86
N GLU A 94 6.74 -24.64 -8.96
CA GLU A 94 7.43 -25.41 -9.99
C GLU A 94 6.84 -25.13 -11.39
N ASN A 95 5.54 -24.82 -11.44
CA ASN A 95 4.85 -24.42 -12.67
C ASN A 95 4.29 -23.01 -12.52
N LYS A 96 4.91 -22.06 -13.24
CA LYS A 96 4.52 -20.64 -13.24
C LYS A 96 3.07 -20.43 -13.67
N ASP A 97 2.65 -21.04 -14.78
CA ASP A 97 1.30 -20.83 -15.32
C ASP A 97 0.23 -21.35 -14.36
N GLN A 98 0.45 -22.53 -13.78
CA GLN A 98 -0.46 -23.09 -12.78
C GLN A 98 -0.49 -22.23 -11.50
N TYR A 99 0.65 -21.70 -11.04
CA TYR A 99 0.70 -20.79 -9.90
C TYR A 99 -0.14 -19.55 -10.18
N ILE A 100 0.08 -18.91 -11.33
CA ILE A 100 -0.62 -17.69 -11.72
C ILE A 100 -2.12 -17.93 -11.83
N GLN A 101 -2.53 -18.97 -12.56
CA GLN A 101 -3.94 -19.35 -12.70
C GLN A 101 -4.61 -19.64 -11.35
N THR A 102 -3.87 -20.21 -10.40
CA THR A 102 -4.41 -20.52 -9.08
C THR A 102 -4.69 -19.25 -8.28
N ILE A 103 -3.74 -18.31 -8.23
CA ILE A 103 -3.94 -17.05 -7.51
C ILE A 103 -4.99 -16.17 -8.21
N GLU A 104 -4.98 -16.11 -9.54
CA GLU A 104 -6.00 -15.41 -10.34
C GLU A 104 -7.40 -16.00 -10.11
N GLY A 105 -7.50 -17.33 -9.99
CA GLY A 105 -8.74 -18.01 -9.61
C GLY A 105 -9.25 -17.61 -8.23
N LEU A 106 -8.35 -17.40 -7.25
CA LEU A 106 -8.73 -16.82 -5.96
C LEU A 106 -9.26 -15.39 -6.12
N PHE A 107 -8.57 -14.51 -6.84
CA PHE A 107 -9.05 -13.14 -7.08
C PHE A 107 -10.43 -13.11 -7.75
N GLY A 108 -10.67 -13.98 -8.73
CA GLY A 108 -11.94 -14.04 -9.45
C GLY A 108 -13.15 -14.43 -8.61
N ALA A 109 -12.94 -15.16 -7.49
CA ALA A 109 -14.00 -15.61 -6.60
C ALA A 109 -13.99 -14.93 -5.21
N ALA A 110 -13.00 -14.06 -4.95
CA ALA A 110 -12.72 -13.54 -3.62
C ALA A 110 -13.81 -12.59 -3.10
N ASP A 111 -14.26 -12.84 -1.86
CA ASP A 111 -14.99 -11.85 -1.08
C ASP A 111 -14.09 -10.66 -0.66
N MET A 112 -14.67 -9.65 0.00
CA MET A 112 -13.92 -8.47 0.44
C MET A 112 -12.72 -8.82 1.35
N ASN A 113 -12.87 -9.73 2.31
CA ASN A 113 -11.79 -10.08 3.24
C ASN A 113 -10.69 -10.91 2.56
N GLU A 114 -11.09 -11.74 1.60
CA GLU A 114 -10.20 -12.49 0.73
C GLU A 114 -9.40 -11.57 -0.18
N GLN A 115 -10.04 -10.56 -0.79
CA GLN A 115 -9.33 -9.53 -1.56
C GLN A 115 -8.34 -8.75 -0.71
N ILE A 116 -8.71 -8.35 0.51
CA ILE A 116 -7.80 -7.68 1.46
C ILE A 116 -6.55 -8.54 1.74
N ALA A 117 -6.73 -9.85 1.91
CA ALA A 117 -5.62 -10.78 2.12
C ALA A 117 -4.77 -10.96 0.85
N LEU A 118 -5.39 -11.13 -0.31
CA LEU A 118 -4.70 -11.33 -1.59
C LEU A 118 -3.89 -10.09 -2.01
N TYR A 119 -4.50 -8.90 -1.98
CA TYR A 119 -3.79 -7.66 -2.32
C TYR A 119 -2.73 -7.31 -1.29
N GLY A 120 -3.00 -7.54 0.00
CA GLY A 120 -1.98 -7.41 1.05
C GLY A 120 -0.81 -8.37 0.85
N ALA A 121 -1.04 -9.54 0.24
CA ALA A 121 -0.01 -10.52 -0.04
C ALA A 121 0.78 -10.27 -1.34
N LEU A 122 0.47 -9.25 -2.15
CA LEU A 122 1.19 -8.98 -3.40
C LEU A 122 2.73 -8.96 -3.26
N PRO A 123 3.33 -8.32 -2.23
CA PRO A 123 4.78 -8.39 -2.02
C PRO A 123 5.31 -9.81 -1.82
N LEU A 124 4.43 -10.73 -1.41
CA LEU A 124 4.70 -12.09 -1.00
C LEU A 124 4.43 -13.15 -2.07
N LEU A 125 3.89 -12.77 -3.23
CA LEU A 125 3.59 -13.72 -4.29
C LEU A 125 4.82 -14.00 -5.14
N ALA A 126 4.90 -15.22 -5.67
CA ALA A 126 5.90 -15.56 -6.66
C ALA A 126 5.64 -14.82 -7.98
N TRP A 127 6.66 -14.64 -8.81
CA TRP A 127 6.56 -13.99 -10.12
C TRP A 127 5.99 -12.56 -10.03
N PRO A 128 6.66 -11.68 -9.28
CA PRO A 128 6.15 -10.36 -8.90
C PRO A 128 5.72 -9.49 -10.09
N GLU A 129 6.41 -9.59 -11.23
CA GLU A 129 6.09 -8.87 -12.48
C GLU A 129 4.68 -9.19 -13.03
N GLU A 130 4.15 -10.38 -12.74
CA GLU A 130 2.87 -10.86 -13.28
C GLU A 130 1.67 -10.17 -12.62
N TRP A 131 1.84 -9.63 -11.41
CA TRP A 131 0.73 -9.02 -10.66
C TRP A 131 0.50 -7.54 -10.97
N LYS A 132 1.23 -6.96 -11.93
CA LYS A 132 1.09 -5.54 -12.31
C LYS A 132 -0.34 -5.21 -12.77
N LEU A 133 -0.86 -6.01 -13.69
CA LEU A 133 -2.21 -5.81 -14.24
C LEU A 133 -3.29 -6.06 -13.17
N ARG A 134 -3.13 -7.11 -12.37
CA ARG A 134 -4.01 -7.43 -11.23
C ARG A 134 -4.05 -6.28 -10.22
N THR A 135 -2.91 -5.69 -9.91
CA THR A 135 -2.80 -4.53 -9.01
C THR A 135 -3.47 -3.29 -9.62
N ALA A 136 -3.24 -3.03 -10.91
CA ALA A 136 -3.89 -1.94 -11.65
C ALA A 136 -5.42 -2.09 -11.70
N GLU A 137 -5.93 -3.32 -11.80
CA GLU A 137 -7.35 -3.62 -11.70
C GLU A 137 -7.89 -3.34 -10.29
N GLY A 138 -7.17 -3.78 -9.25
CA GLY A 138 -7.54 -3.54 -7.86
C GLY A 138 -7.69 -2.06 -7.51
N ILE A 139 -6.84 -1.19 -8.05
CA ILE A 139 -6.92 0.28 -7.87
C ILE A 139 -8.25 0.86 -8.39
N ARG A 140 -8.89 0.20 -9.36
CA ARG A 140 -10.19 0.63 -9.91
C ARG A 140 -11.36 0.27 -8.99
N SER A 141 -11.15 -0.58 -7.99
CA SER A 141 -12.16 -0.89 -6.97
C SER A 141 -12.58 0.36 -6.20
N ASN A 142 -13.82 0.35 -5.69
CA ASN A 142 -14.34 1.37 -4.77
C ASN A 142 -14.47 0.84 -3.34
N ILE A 143 -13.97 -0.37 -3.07
CA ILE A 143 -14.04 -0.99 -1.75
C ILE A 143 -12.88 -0.45 -0.91
N GLY A 144 -13.19 0.44 0.04
CA GLY A 144 -12.20 1.16 0.86
C GLY A 144 -11.12 0.26 1.49
N PRO A 145 -11.49 -0.78 2.26
CA PRO A 145 -10.52 -1.69 2.86
C PRO A 145 -9.62 -2.44 1.85
N VAL A 146 -10.14 -2.75 0.66
CA VAL A 146 -9.37 -3.40 -0.41
C VAL A 146 -8.34 -2.42 -0.98
N LEU A 147 -8.75 -1.17 -1.24
CA LEU A 147 -7.81 -0.13 -1.66
C LEU A 147 -6.71 0.05 -0.62
N GLU A 148 -7.03 0.05 0.67
CA GLU A 148 -6.05 0.22 1.75
C GLU A 148 -5.01 -0.90 1.75
N ALA A 149 -5.44 -2.14 1.54
CA ALA A 149 -4.54 -3.28 1.40
C ALA A 149 -3.60 -3.17 0.18
N ILE A 150 -4.04 -2.50 -0.88
CA ILE A 150 -3.22 -2.24 -2.07
C ILE A 150 -2.20 -1.12 -1.81
N MET A 151 -2.62 0.00 -1.22
CA MET A 151 -1.81 1.23 -1.21
C MET A 151 -1.03 1.49 0.08
N LEU A 152 -1.56 1.12 1.25
CA LEU A 152 -0.97 1.51 2.54
C LEU A 152 -0.04 0.42 3.04
N HIS A 153 1.19 0.81 3.44
CA HIS A 153 2.23 -0.09 3.95
C HIS A 153 2.56 -1.27 3.02
N ASN A 154 2.11 -1.20 1.77
CA ASN A 154 2.35 -2.21 0.76
C ASN A 154 3.51 -1.74 -0.14
N PRO A 155 4.66 -2.41 -0.13
CA PRO A 155 5.80 -2.02 -0.97
C PRO A 155 5.61 -2.39 -2.44
N TYR A 156 4.67 -3.28 -2.78
CA TYR A 156 4.52 -3.82 -4.13
C TYR A 156 4.23 -2.74 -5.17
N PRO A 157 3.26 -1.81 -4.98
CA PRO A 157 2.96 -0.80 -5.99
C PRO A 157 4.17 0.06 -6.37
N ALA A 158 4.99 0.45 -5.40
CA ALA A 158 6.16 1.30 -5.63
C ALA A 158 7.28 0.58 -6.39
N ALA A 159 7.36 -0.75 -6.26
CA ALA A 159 8.34 -1.55 -6.96
C ALA A 159 7.89 -1.95 -8.37
N TYR A 160 6.59 -2.22 -8.57
CA TYR A 160 6.09 -2.89 -9.78
C TYR A 160 5.19 -2.05 -10.68
N LEU A 161 4.42 -1.11 -10.15
CA LEU A 161 3.50 -0.36 -11.02
C LEU A 161 4.27 0.54 -11.96
N GLU A 162 3.88 0.51 -13.23
CA GLU A 162 4.26 1.52 -14.21
C GLU A 162 3.74 2.90 -13.79
N GLU A 163 4.38 3.96 -14.27
CA GLU A 163 4.12 5.34 -13.84
C GLU A 163 2.63 5.71 -13.92
N ALA A 164 1.93 5.34 -15.01
CA ALA A 164 0.52 5.66 -15.18
C ALA A 164 -0.37 5.02 -14.10
N ALA A 165 -0.14 3.74 -13.77
CA ALA A 165 -0.92 3.03 -12.75
C ALA A 165 -0.56 3.52 -11.33
N TRP A 166 0.71 3.84 -11.09
CA TRP A 166 1.16 4.48 -9.87
C TRP A 166 0.48 5.83 -9.63
N ASN A 167 0.44 6.69 -10.66
CA ASN A 167 -0.23 7.98 -10.59
C ASN A 167 -1.73 7.81 -10.29
N GLN A 168 -2.39 6.82 -10.92
CA GLN A 168 -3.78 6.50 -10.62
C GLN A 168 -3.99 6.05 -9.17
N LEU A 169 -3.08 5.23 -8.60
CA LEU A 169 -3.14 4.82 -7.20
C LEU A 169 -3.08 6.04 -6.26
N VAL A 170 -2.13 6.94 -6.49
CA VAL A 170 -1.96 8.13 -5.64
C VAL A 170 -3.14 9.09 -5.78
N MET A 171 -3.62 9.32 -7.00
CA MET A 171 -4.82 10.13 -7.24
C MET A 171 -6.05 9.52 -6.55
N LYS A 172 -6.24 8.20 -6.66
CA LYS A 172 -7.33 7.47 -6.00
C LYS A 172 -7.26 7.63 -4.49
N ALA A 173 -6.06 7.51 -3.91
CA ALA A 173 -5.85 7.68 -2.48
C ALA A 173 -6.27 9.09 -2.01
N ILE A 174 -5.88 10.14 -2.75
CA ILE A 174 -6.26 11.53 -2.44
C ILE A 174 -7.77 11.74 -2.60
N PHE A 175 -8.39 11.21 -3.65
CA PHE A 175 -9.82 11.36 -3.90
C PHE A 175 -10.71 10.62 -2.92
N THR A 176 -10.17 9.62 -2.24
CA THR A 176 -10.89 8.80 -1.26
C THR A 176 -10.41 9.07 0.17
N ASP A 177 -9.75 10.22 0.39
CA ASP A 177 -9.26 10.71 1.68
C ASP A 177 -8.43 9.68 2.45
N LYS A 178 -7.55 8.98 1.74
CA LYS A 178 -6.67 7.96 2.30
C LYS A 178 -5.38 8.57 2.83
N PRO A 179 -4.77 8.00 3.88
CA PRO A 179 -3.56 8.53 4.49
C PRO A 179 -2.35 8.31 3.58
N ILE A 180 -2.17 9.17 2.57
CA ILE A 180 -1.15 8.96 1.54
C ILE A 180 0.28 8.90 2.08
N HIS A 181 0.54 9.51 3.23
CA HIS A 181 1.84 9.44 3.91
C HIS A 181 2.25 8.00 4.30
N LEU A 182 1.31 7.06 4.37
CA LEU A 182 1.56 5.63 4.60
C LEU A 182 1.79 4.83 3.31
N ILE A 183 1.69 5.45 2.14
CA ILE A 183 2.02 4.83 0.86
C ILE A 183 3.54 4.66 0.78
N THR A 184 3.98 3.41 0.67
CA THR A 184 5.41 3.11 0.58
C THR A 184 5.98 3.65 -0.72
N GLY A 185 7.13 4.32 -0.65
CA GLY A 185 7.82 4.85 -1.85
C GLY A 185 7.24 6.15 -2.42
N LEU A 186 6.31 6.80 -1.71
CA LEU A 186 5.61 8.01 -2.19
C LEU A 186 6.56 9.07 -2.77
N ASP A 187 7.54 9.50 -1.99
CA ASP A 187 8.50 10.55 -2.39
C ASP A 187 9.40 10.11 -3.54
N LYS A 188 9.88 8.86 -3.49
CA LYS A 188 10.80 8.31 -4.50
C LYS A 188 10.15 8.18 -5.87
N ARG A 189 8.83 8.00 -5.91
CA ARG A 189 8.04 7.80 -7.13
C ARG A 189 7.26 9.06 -7.53
N ALA A 190 7.47 10.18 -6.83
CA ALA A 190 6.95 11.47 -7.24
C ALA A 190 7.48 11.81 -8.64
N ASN A 191 6.61 12.32 -9.51
CA ASN A 191 6.95 12.64 -10.90
C ASN A 191 6.17 13.87 -11.38
N ARG A 192 6.69 14.52 -12.42
CA ARG A 192 6.13 15.76 -12.98
C ARG A 192 4.67 15.60 -13.38
N LYS A 193 4.31 14.51 -14.07
CA LYS A 193 2.95 14.26 -14.54
C LYS A 193 1.94 14.14 -13.39
N LEU A 194 2.33 13.48 -12.31
CA LEU A 194 1.53 13.41 -11.09
C LEU A 194 1.37 14.79 -10.44
N ALA A 195 2.46 15.56 -10.34
CA ALA A 195 2.43 16.91 -9.77
C ALA A 195 1.49 17.85 -10.56
N ASP A 196 1.57 17.82 -11.90
CA ASP A 196 0.68 18.62 -12.77
C ASP A 196 -0.79 18.21 -12.57
N THR A 197 -1.08 16.90 -12.55
CA THR A 197 -2.45 16.39 -12.32
C THR A 197 -3.00 16.80 -10.95
N LEU A 198 -2.15 16.76 -9.92
CA LEU A 198 -2.51 17.16 -8.56
C LEU A 198 -2.75 18.66 -8.44
N ARG A 199 -1.98 19.46 -9.18
CA ARG A 199 -2.19 20.90 -9.27
C ARG A 199 -3.54 21.22 -9.92
N ASP A 200 -3.86 20.57 -11.04
CA ASP A 200 -5.17 20.73 -11.69
C ASP A 200 -6.31 20.37 -10.73
N TYR A 201 -6.18 19.27 -9.99
CA TYR A 201 -7.14 18.89 -8.95
C TYR A 201 -7.28 19.97 -7.85
N ALA A 202 -6.17 20.57 -7.40
CA ALA A 202 -6.23 21.65 -6.41
C ALA A 202 -7.00 22.87 -6.94
N HIS A 203 -6.79 23.22 -8.21
CA HIS A 203 -7.54 24.30 -8.87
C HIS A 203 -9.03 24.00 -8.95
N GLU A 204 -9.41 22.78 -9.33
CA GLU A 204 -10.81 22.33 -9.35
C GLU A 204 -11.47 22.44 -7.96
N ARG A 205 -10.75 22.00 -6.91
CA ARG A 205 -11.23 22.08 -5.52
C ARG A 205 -11.42 23.52 -5.07
N TRP A 206 -10.45 24.39 -5.33
CA TRP A 206 -10.53 25.81 -4.98
C TRP A 206 -11.65 26.53 -5.74
N ALA A 207 -11.83 26.24 -7.03
CA ALA A 207 -12.94 26.79 -7.82
C ALA A 207 -14.31 26.37 -7.26
N ALA A 208 -14.39 25.18 -6.66
CA ALA A 208 -15.59 24.68 -5.98
C ALA A 208 -15.71 25.14 -4.51
N GLY A 209 -14.82 26.01 -4.01
CA GLY A 209 -14.81 26.47 -2.62
C GLY A 209 -14.48 25.37 -1.60
N ARG A 210 -13.84 24.29 -2.02
CA ARG A 210 -13.49 23.14 -1.17
C ARG A 210 -12.04 23.19 -0.74
N THR A 211 -11.75 22.59 0.41
CA THR A 211 -10.39 22.42 0.92
C THR A 211 -9.60 21.42 0.07
N VAL A 212 -8.29 21.56 0.10
CA VAL A 212 -7.31 20.73 -0.60
C VAL A 212 -6.47 20.00 0.44
N ASN A 213 -6.28 18.69 0.29
CA ASN A 213 -5.50 17.89 1.24
C ASN A 213 -4.03 18.38 1.26
N PRO A 214 -3.52 18.93 2.37
CA PRO A 214 -2.18 19.53 2.41
C PRO A 214 -1.05 18.58 1.99
N LEU A 215 -1.23 17.26 2.11
CA LEU A 215 -0.22 16.29 1.69
C LEU A 215 -0.01 16.23 0.17
N LEU A 216 -0.90 16.78 -0.68
CA LEU A 216 -0.60 16.81 -2.12
C LEU A 216 0.68 17.62 -2.41
N TRP A 217 0.96 18.65 -1.61
CA TRP A 217 2.10 19.53 -1.82
C TRP A 217 3.44 18.80 -1.66
N ARG A 218 3.44 17.65 -0.96
CA ARG A 218 4.57 16.71 -0.87
C ARG A 218 5.02 16.21 -2.24
N LEU A 219 4.06 16.01 -3.14
CA LEU A 219 4.29 15.49 -4.49
C LEU A 219 4.52 16.59 -5.53
N ILE A 220 4.14 17.83 -5.22
CA ILE A 220 4.34 18.99 -6.08
C ILE A 220 5.68 19.68 -5.78
N GLY A 221 6.11 19.74 -4.52
CA GLY A 221 7.32 20.42 -4.05
C GLY A 221 8.57 20.21 -4.93
N PRO A 222 8.96 18.96 -5.23
CA PRO A 222 10.12 18.67 -6.08
C PRO A 222 10.04 19.23 -7.51
N PHE A 223 8.85 19.59 -7.99
CA PHE A 223 8.57 20.03 -9.37
C PHE A 223 8.06 21.47 -9.46
N ILE A 224 8.16 22.25 -8.37
CA ILE A 224 7.75 23.67 -8.40
C ILE A 224 8.51 24.40 -9.50
N ASP A 225 7.78 25.16 -10.31
CA ASP A 225 8.30 26.06 -11.34
C ASP A 225 7.56 27.42 -11.32
N GLU A 226 7.86 28.29 -12.29
CA GLU A 226 7.20 29.59 -12.43
C GLU A 226 5.67 29.49 -12.51
N GLY A 227 5.14 28.44 -13.16
CA GLY A 227 3.72 28.25 -13.34
C GLY A 227 3.02 27.80 -12.06
N SER A 228 3.63 26.89 -11.29
CA SER A 228 3.03 26.38 -10.05
C SER A 228 3.34 27.23 -8.81
N PHE A 229 4.37 28.09 -8.86
CA PHE A 229 4.79 28.89 -7.70
C PHE A 229 3.69 29.80 -7.11
N PRO A 230 2.82 30.45 -7.91
CA PRO A 230 1.69 31.23 -7.38
C PRO A 230 0.76 30.40 -6.48
N ASP A 231 0.58 29.11 -6.79
CA ASP A 231 -0.25 28.20 -5.97
C ASP A 231 0.40 27.95 -4.61
N ILE A 232 1.73 27.81 -4.58
CA ILE A 232 2.50 27.67 -3.35
C ILE A 232 2.42 28.95 -2.51
N VAL A 233 2.54 30.13 -3.14
CA VAL A 233 2.40 31.43 -2.46
C VAL A 233 1.00 31.58 -1.85
N ARG A 234 -0.06 31.13 -2.54
CA ARG A 234 -1.42 31.11 -1.99
C ARG A 234 -1.49 30.29 -0.71
N VAL A 235 -0.93 29.08 -0.71
CA VAL A 235 -0.97 28.15 0.42
C VAL A 235 -0.07 28.63 1.57
N TRP A 236 1.08 29.25 1.24
CA TRP A 236 1.99 29.87 2.20
C TRP A 236 1.32 30.95 3.05
N HIS A 237 0.39 31.70 2.46
CA HIS A 237 -0.39 32.74 3.14
C HIS A 237 -1.76 32.25 3.66
N SER A 238 -2.01 30.93 3.66
CA SER A 238 -3.26 30.37 4.17
C SER A 238 -3.45 30.70 5.65
N GLU A 239 -4.70 30.88 6.09
CA GLU A 239 -5.05 31.02 7.50
C GLU A 239 -4.85 29.70 8.27
N ASN A 240 -4.90 28.56 7.57
CA ASN A 240 -4.68 27.24 8.13
C ASN A 240 -3.17 26.97 8.33
N SER A 241 -2.74 26.75 9.57
CA SER A 241 -1.34 26.45 9.89
C SER A 241 -0.83 25.17 9.23
N VAL A 242 -1.67 24.15 9.07
CA VAL A 242 -1.31 22.89 8.42
C VAL A 242 -0.99 23.10 6.93
N GLU A 243 -1.72 23.99 6.27
CA GLU A 243 -1.47 24.37 4.87
C GLU A 243 -0.15 25.14 4.75
N ARG A 244 0.09 26.13 5.62
CA ARG A 244 1.37 26.87 5.62
C ARG A 244 2.57 25.96 5.84
N ASP A 245 2.43 25.01 6.75
CA ASP A 245 3.46 24.01 7.04
C ASP A 245 3.72 23.09 5.83
N ALA A 246 2.67 22.67 5.12
CA ALA A 246 2.81 21.92 3.88
C ALA A 246 3.52 22.74 2.78
N ALA A 247 3.21 24.03 2.64
CA ALA A 247 3.91 24.91 1.70
C ALA A 247 5.39 25.06 2.06
N ALA A 248 5.73 25.21 3.34
CA ALA A 248 7.10 25.27 3.81
C ALA A 248 7.91 24.02 3.45
N LEU A 249 7.34 22.84 3.68
CA LEU A 249 7.96 21.57 3.30
C LEU A 249 8.10 21.41 1.78
N ALA A 250 7.08 21.82 1.01
CA ALA A 250 7.12 21.75 -0.45
C ALA A 250 8.21 22.66 -1.03
N CYS A 251 8.34 23.89 -0.52
CA CYS A 251 9.42 24.79 -0.90
C CYS A 251 10.80 24.23 -0.51
N ALA A 252 10.92 23.59 0.67
CA ALA A 252 12.18 23.01 1.12
C ALA A 252 12.63 21.82 0.24
N ALA A 253 11.69 21.10 -0.36
CA ALA A 253 11.95 20.02 -1.31
C ALA A 253 12.24 20.50 -2.75
N SER A 254 12.12 21.80 -3.03
CA SER A 254 12.23 22.35 -4.37
C SER A 254 13.65 22.80 -4.73
N THR A 255 13.99 22.70 -6.02
CA THR A 255 15.17 23.32 -6.61
C THR A 255 14.89 24.71 -7.21
N TYR A 256 13.65 25.19 -7.16
CA TYR A 256 13.25 26.48 -7.73
C TYR A 256 13.67 27.63 -6.80
N ALA A 257 14.49 28.56 -7.31
CA ALA A 257 15.12 29.59 -6.49
C ALA A 257 14.13 30.48 -5.70
N PRO A 258 13.00 30.96 -6.27
CA PRO A 258 11.99 31.69 -5.50
C PRO A 258 11.39 30.88 -4.34
N ALA A 259 11.17 29.57 -4.51
CA ALA A 259 10.67 28.71 -3.44
C ALA A 259 11.71 28.55 -2.31
N GLN A 260 12.98 28.39 -2.67
CA GLN A 260 14.07 28.31 -1.69
C GLN A 260 14.24 29.61 -0.89
N GLN A 261 13.92 30.76 -1.48
CA GLN A 261 13.99 32.05 -0.78
C GLN A 261 12.93 32.15 0.32
N LEU A 262 11.70 31.68 0.08
CA LEU A 262 10.64 31.67 1.10
C LEU A 262 11.04 30.87 2.36
N VAL A 263 11.70 29.74 2.19
CA VAL A 263 12.07 28.87 3.33
C VAL A 263 13.19 29.45 4.18
N LYS A 264 14.10 30.24 3.60
CA LYS A 264 15.19 30.88 4.36
C LYS A 264 14.68 31.85 5.43
N GLU A 265 13.43 32.28 5.32
CA GLU A 265 12.77 33.16 6.29
C GLU A 265 12.20 32.40 7.51
N ILE A 266 12.26 31.06 7.53
CA ILE A 266 11.69 30.21 8.58
C ILE A 266 12.74 29.27 9.20
N SER A 267 12.71 29.15 10.54
CA SER A 267 13.42 28.10 11.27
C SER A 267 12.64 26.78 11.19
N THR A 268 12.96 25.91 10.22
CA THR A 268 12.21 24.66 9.93
C THR A 268 12.63 23.45 10.77
N THR A 269 13.35 23.62 11.88
CA THR A 269 14.06 22.53 12.58
C THR A 269 13.18 21.44 13.20
N THR A 270 11.86 21.59 13.23
CA THR A 270 10.91 20.59 13.78
C THR A 270 9.82 20.13 12.81
N LEU A 271 9.82 20.61 11.56
CA LEU A 271 8.72 20.37 10.63
C LEU A 271 8.94 19.13 9.74
N SER A 272 7.93 18.27 9.62
CA SER A 272 7.96 17.06 8.78
C SER A 272 6.61 16.74 8.15
N TRP A 273 6.59 15.96 7.07
CA TRP A 273 5.34 15.50 6.45
C TRP A 273 4.49 14.66 7.40
N ASP A 274 5.09 13.92 8.32
CA ASP A 274 4.36 13.15 9.33
C ASP A 274 3.67 14.07 10.35
N SER A 275 4.33 15.17 10.75
CA SER A 275 3.73 16.20 11.62
C SER A 275 2.58 16.95 10.95
N VAL A 276 2.61 17.09 9.62
CA VAL A 276 1.49 17.63 8.83
C VAL A 276 0.35 16.60 8.79
N ALA A 277 0.67 15.35 8.45
CA ALA A 277 -0.30 14.27 8.36
C ALA A 277 -1.08 14.05 9.67
N ALA A 278 -0.41 14.11 10.82
CA ALA A 278 -1.04 13.96 12.13
C ALA A 278 -2.03 15.08 12.51
N ARG A 279 -2.02 16.22 11.78
CA ARG A 279 -2.89 17.38 12.03
C ARG A 279 -3.96 17.58 10.96
N ILE A 280 -4.03 16.70 9.95
CA ILE A 280 -5.11 16.70 8.97
C ILE A 280 -6.29 15.99 9.61
N ALA A 281 -7.39 16.72 9.77
CA ALA A 281 -8.66 16.23 10.30
C ALA A 281 -9.39 15.35 9.27
#